data_AF-A0A2K9PPR1-F1
#
_entry.id   AF-A0A2K9PPR1-F1
#
_cell.length_a   1.000
_cell.length_b   1.000
_cell.length_c   1.000
_cell.angle_alpha   90.00
_cell.angle_beta   90.00
_cell.angle_gamma   90.00
#
_symmetry.space_group_name_H-M   'P 1'
#
loop_
_entity.id
_entity.type
_entity.pdbx_description
1 polymer ?
#
loop_
_entity_poly.entity_id
_entity_poly.type
_entity_poly.pdbx_seq_one_letter_code
_entity_poly.pdbx_strand_id
1 'polypeptide(L)'
;MAAKTKAQIVTNIDKKIITNGNIKAVDTNTILKDILDCKELNGQSSSVSTFSFASTAAIRDNRGGTLNYSLRGVKDSFVNVTFKIAVLETNVNSWAFAHNTPAIANALKSIMAPKLGFQIDFLVKIENQQLAANKPFRVGSLNFTYNTNNFNIKIDSQDGDKLFNGDQIFASFTLHCPARF
;
A
#
# COMPACT_ATOMS: atom_id res chain seq x y z
N MET A 1 -2.99 -38.88 -5.35
CA MET A 1 -1.60 -39.27 -5.69
C MET A 1 -0.67 -38.33 -4.93
N ALA A 2 0.46 -38.81 -4.42
CA ALA A 2 1.40 -37.94 -3.71
C ALA A 2 2.07 -36.97 -4.70
N ALA A 3 2.10 -35.68 -4.37
CA ALA A 3 2.71 -34.66 -5.21
C ALA A 3 4.22 -34.94 -5.41
N LYS A 4 4.69 -34.86 -6.66
CA LYS A 4 6.07 -35.16 -7.09
C LYS A 4 6.87 -33.87 -7.26
N THR A 5 8.19 -33.96 -7.13
CA THR A 5 9.10 -32.83 -7.38
C THR A 5 9.46 -32.72 -8.86
N LYS A 6 9.88 -31.54 -9.31
CA LYS A 6 10.34 -31.30 -10.70
C LYS A 6 11.40 -32.31 -11.14
N ALA A 7 12.37 -32.62 -10.27
CA ALA A 7 13.43 -33.59 -10.56
C ALA A 7 12.86 -35.01 -10.78
N GLN A 8 11.88 -35.43 -9.97
CA GLN A 8 11.24 -36.73 -10.11
C GLN A 8 10.42 -36.82 -11.41
N ILE A 9 9.77 -35.74 -11.81
CA ILE A 9 8.99 -35.67 -13.06
C ILE A 9 9.94 -35.77 -14.26
N VAL A 10 11.03 -35.00 -14.27
CA VAL A 10 12.04 -35.04 -15.35
C VAL A 10 12.67 -36.43 -15.47
N THR A 11 13.09 -37.04 -14.36
CA THR A 11 13.64 -38.41 -14.38
C THR A 11 12.63 -39.44 -14.89
N ASN A 12 11.33 -39.27 -14.60
CA ASN A 12 10.28 -40.16 -15.10
C ASN A 12 10.02 -39.96 -16.59
N ILE A 13 10.14 -38.73 -17.11
CA ILE A 13 10.07 -38.43 -18.54
C ILE A 13 11.27 -39.09 -19.24
N ASP A 14 12.49 -38.86 -18.76
CA ASP A 14 13.72 -39.37 -19.38
C ASP A 14 13.76 -40.91 -19.41
N LYS A 15 13.24 -41.58 -18.38
CA LYS A 15 13.10 -43.05 -18.36
C LYS A 15 12.05 -43.58 -19.33
N LYS A 16 11.05 -42.78 -19.70
CA LYS A 16 9.94 -43.17 -20.58
C LYS A 16 10.18 -42.81 -22.04
N ILE A 17 11.10 -41.88 -22.31
CA ILE A 17 11.62 -41.65 -23.65
C ILE A 17 12.49 -42.87 -24.02
N ILE A 18 11.88 -43.83 -24.72
CA ILE A 18 12.61 -44.93 -25.35
C ILE A 18 13.51 -44.33 -26.44
N THR A 19 14.59 -45.02 -26.80
CA THR A 19 15.69 -44.66 -27.73
C THR A 19 15.31 -44.21 -29.16
N ASN A 20 14.04 -43.87 -29.42
CA ASN A 20 13.51 -43.32 -30.68
C ASN A 20 12.43 -42.22 -30.47
N GLY A 21 12.35 -41.59 -29.29
CA GLY A 21 11.59 -40.35 -29.11
C GLY A 21 10.06 -40.47 -28.99
N ASN A 22 9.50 -41.68 -28.92
CA ASN A 22 8.04 -41.87 -28.83
C ASN A 22 7.56 -42.01 -27.38
N ILE A 23 6.66 -41.11 -26.96
CA ILE A 23 5.91 -41.18 -25.69
C ILE A 23 4.47 -41.61 -26.01
N LYS A 24 3.94 -42.65 -25.32
CA LYS A 24 2.54 -43.08 -25.52
C LYS A 24 1.59 -42.02 -24.97
N ALA A 25 0.41 -41.86 -25.58
CA ALA A 25 -0.60 -40.88 -25.13
C ALA A 25 -1.02 -41.03 -23.65
N VAL A 26 -1.04 -42.27 -23.13
CA VAL A 26 -1.31 -42.57 -21.72
C VAL A 26 -0.20 -42.06 -20.78
N ASP A 27 1.04 -42.05 -21.25
CA ASP A 27 2.18 -41.51 -20.51
C ASP A 27 2.17 -39.99 -20.53
N THR A 28 1.79 -39.38 -21.66
CA THR A 28 1.60 -37.93 -21.79
C THR A 28 0.57 -37.39 -20.79
N ASN A 29 -0.60 -38.05 -20.67
CA ASN A 29 -1.63 -37.64 -19.71
C ASN A 29 -1.17 -37.75 -18.26
N THR A 30 -0.33 -38.75 -17.94
CA THR A 30 0.24 -38.91 -16.60
C THR A 30 1.30 -37.84 -16.31
N ILE A 31 2.15 -37.53 -17.28
CA ILE A 31 3.17 -36.47 -17.20
C ILE A 31 2.51 -35.09 -17.03
N LEU A 32 1.46 -34.79 -17.80
CA LEU A 32 0.72 -33.53 -17.67
C LEU A 32 0.08 -33.37 -16.29
N LYS A 33 -0.52 -34.44 -15.75
CA LYS A 33 -1.04 -34.44 -14.37
C LYS A 33 0.06 -34.25 -13.34
N ASP A 34 1.18 -34.96 -13.48
CA ASP A 34 2.33 -34.81 -12.59
C ASP A 34 2.92 -33.39 -12.63
N ILE A 35 2.92 -32.73 -13.80
CA ILE A 35 3.32 -31.32 -13.96
C ILE A 35 2.33 -30.39 -13.26
N LEU A 36 1.01 -30.57 -13.45
CA LEU A 36 0.00 -29.74 -12.79
C LEU A 36 0.03 -29.89 -11.26
N ASP A 37 0.31 -31.10 -10.77
CA ASP A 37 0.42 -31.42 -9.34
C ASP A 37 1.85 -31.23 -8.77
N CYS A 38 2.76 -30.65 -9.55
CA CYS A 38 4.16 -30.47 -9.17
C CYS A 38 4.26 -29.63 -7.88
N LYS A 39 5.01 -30.14 -6.89
CA LYS A 39 5.17 -29.48 -5.58
C LYS A 39 5.75 -28.08 -5.69
N GLU A 40 6.63 -27.85 -6.65
CA GLU A 40 7.26 -26.55 -6.86
C GLU A 40 6.32 -25.54 -7.52
N LEU A 41 5.35 -26.00 -8.33
CA LEU A 41 4.31 -25.14 -8.90
C LEU A 41 3.24 -24.80 -7.84
N ASN A 42 2.85 -25.79 -7.03
CA ASN A 42 1.87 -25.60 -5.95
C ASN A 42 2.48 -25.00 -4.66
N GLY A 43 3.80 -25.05 -4.50
CA GLY A 43 4.56 -24.44 -3.41
C GLY A 43 4.96 -22.99 -3.66
N GLN A 44 4.69 -22.46 -4.85
CA GLN A 44 4.85 -21.04 -5.20
C GLN A 44 3.63 -20.18 -4.79
N SER A 45 2.81 -20.64 -3.85
CA SER A 45 2.00 -19.72 -3.04
C SER A 45 2.91 -19.01 -2.05
N SER A 46 3.81 -18.14 -2.53
CA SER A 46 4.48 -17.19 -1.65
C SER A 46 3.38 -16.36 -1.00
N SER A 47 3.10 -16.64 0.28
CA SER A 47 2.11 -15.88 1.04
C SER A 47 2.56 -14.43 1.02
N VAL A 48 1.88 -13.63 0.21
CA VAL A 48 2.16 -12.21 0.06
C VAL A 48 1.90 -11.58 1.43
N SER A 49 2.96 -11.07 2.08
CA SER A 49 2.84 -10.52 3.43
C SER A 49 2.00 -9.24 3.36
N THR A 50 0.82 -9.26 3.96
CA THR A 50 -0.05 -8.08 4.07
C THR A 50 0.16 -7.35 5.39
N PHE A 51 -0.28 -6.10 5.46
CA PHE A 51 -0.36 -5.33 6.70
C PHE A 51 -1.63 -4.48 6.71
N SER A 52 -2.12 -4.19 7.92
CA SER A 52 -3.28 -3.33 8.14
C SER A 52 -3.11 -2.59 9.46
N PHE A 53 -3.03 -1.27 9.40
CA PHE A 53 -2.97 -0.38 10.55
C PHE A 53 -4.10 0.63 10.44
N ALA A 54 -4.79 0.91 11.54
CA ALA A 54 -5.79 1.96 11.58
C ALA A 54 -5.78 2.62 12.96
N SER A 55 -6.02 3.93 12.99
CA SER A 55 -6.23 4.64 14.23
C SER A 55 -7.59 4.23 14.83
N THR A 56 -7.62 3.80 16.08
CA THR A 56 -8.88 3.56 16.82
C THR A 56 -9.51 4.86 17.32
N ALA A 57 -8.67 5.86 17.62
CA ALA A 57 -9.06 7.21 18.00
C ALA A 57 -8.27 8.23 17.17
N ALA A 58 -8.78 9.46 17.04
CA ALA A 58 -8.06 10.51 16.32
C ALA A 58 -6.78 10.89 17.08
N ILE A 59 -5.65 10.87 16.38
CA ILE A 59 -4.38 11.35 16.94
C ILE A 59 -4.30 12.86 16.77
N ARG A 60 -3.87 13.55 17.83
CA ARG A 60 -3.86 15.02 17.89
C ARG A 60 -2.44 15.55 17.79
N ASP A 61 -2.27 16.59 17.00
CA ASP A 61 -1.05 17.39 16.93
C ASP A 61 -1.18 18.65 17.81
N ASN A 62 -0.07 19.09 18.39
CA ASN A 62 -0.04 20.25 19.31
C ASN A 62 -0.42 21.57 18.64
N ARG A 63 -0.33 21.66 17.32
CA ARG A 63 -0.73 22.83 16.53
C ARG A 63 -2.21 22.77 16.12
N GLY A 64 -2.99 21.85 16.69
CA GLY A 64 -4.43 21.82 16.51
C GLY A 64 -4.89 21.15 15.22
N GLY A 65 -4.26 20.05 14.84
CA GLY A 65 -4.82 19.10 13.88
C GLY A 65 -5.27 17.84 14.58
N THR A 66 -6.26 17.14 14.03
CA THR A 66 -6.53 15.74 14.37
C THR A 66 -6.55 14.87 13.12
N LEU A 67 -6.01 13.66 13.23
CA LEU A 67 -5.92 12.71 12.14
C LEU A 67 -6.55 11.37 12.56
N ASN A 68 -7.46 10.85 11.75
CA ASN A 68 -7.73 9.42 11.67
C ASN A 68 -7.08 8.86 10.42
N TYR A 69 -6.47 7.70 10.53
CA TYR A 69 -5.79 7.06 9.41
C TYR A 69 -6.15 5.58 9.29
N SER A 70 -6.04 5.07 8.06
CA SER A 70 -6.02 3.65 7.74
C SER A 70 -4.95 3.39 6.68
N LEU A 71 -4.03 2.48 6.97
CA LEU A 71 -2.96 2.02 6.08
C LEU A 71 -3.14 0.53 5.85
N ARG A 72 -3.41 0.12 4.62
CA ARG A 72 -3.58 -1.30 4.27
C ARG A 72 -2.81 -1.62 3.02
N GLY A 73 -2.10 -2.73 3.00
CA GLY A 73 -1.29 -3.02 1.83
C GLY A 73 -0.64 -4.38 1.82
N VAL A 74 0.16 -4.55 0.78
CA VAL A 74 1.05 -5.67 0.56
C VAL A 74 2.47 -5.17 0.72
N LYS A 75 3.23 -5.82 1.61
CA LYS A 75 4.64 -5.51 1.85
C LYS A 75 5.43 -5.56 0.54
N ASP A 76 6.37 -4.62 0.36
CA ASP A 76 7.22 -4.51 -0.83
C ASP A 76 6.47 -4.26 -2.16
N SER A 77 5.17 -3.97 -2.15
CA SER A 77 4.37 -3.74 -3.36
C SER A 77 3.59 -2.44 -3.32
N PHE A 78 2.61 -2.33 -2.41
CA PHE A 78 1.72 -1.16 -2.37
C PHE A 78 1.11 -0.91 -1.00
N VAL A 79 0.69 0.34 -0.79
CA VAL A 79 -0.10 0.76 0.36
C VAL A 79 -1.27 1.63 -0.07
N ASN A 80 -2.46 1.30 0.41
CA ASN A 80 -3.62 2.18 0.44
C ASN A 80 -3.56 3.02 1.71
N VAL A 81 -3.56 4.33 1.53
CA VAL A 81 -3.52 5.33 2.60
C VAL A 81 -4.85 6.05 2.59
N THR A 82 -5.54 6.06 3.72
CA THR A 82 -6.74 6.87 3.94
C THR A 82 -6.52 7.77 5.13
N PHE A 83 -6.77 9.06 4.95
CA PHE A 83 -6.70 10.08 5.98
C PHE A 83 -8.03 10.82 6.11
N LYS A 84 -8.42 11.07 7.35
CA LYS A 84 -9.44 12.06 7.72
C LYS A 84 -8.78 13.05 8.66
N ILE A 85 -8.59 14.27 8.19
CA ILE A 85 -7.95 15.36 8.93
C ILE A 85 -9.03 16.37 9.31
N ALA A 86 -9.02 16.81 10.55
CA ALA A 86 -9.79 17.97 10.97
C ALA A 86 -8.85 19.06 11.51
N VAL A 87 -9.11 20.29 11.10
CA VAL A 87 -8.35 21.47 11.49
C VAL A 87 -9.07 22.14 12.67
N LEU A 88 -8.39 22.24 13.80
CA LEU A 88 -8.91 22.84 15.02
C LEU A 88 -8.39 24.27 15.24
N GLU A 89 -7.39 24.72 14.47
CA GLU A 89 -6.77 26.03 14.60
C GLU A 89 -6.69 26.72 13.24
N THR A 90 -6.98 28.01 13.21
CA THR A 90 -6.93 28.81 11.98
C THR A 90 -5.48 29.13 11.60
N ASN A 91 -5.17 29.17 10.31
CA ASN A 91 -3.83 29.43 9.75
C ASN A 91 -2.76 28.38 10.09
N VAL A 92 -3.16 27.17 10.50
CA VAL A 92 -2.24 26.04 10.64
C VAL A 92 -2.43 25.10 9.47
N ASN A 93 -1.32 24.79 8.78
CA ASN A 93 -1.34 23.96 7.58
C ASN A 93 -0.29 22.84 7.58
N SER A 94 0.35 22.59 8.72
CA SER A 94 1.36 21.55 8.86
C SER A 94 1.32 20.94 10.25
N TRP A 95 1.30 19.61 10.31
CA TRP A 95 1.14 18.82 11.51
C TRP A 95 2.10 17.63 11.53
N ALA A 96 2.51 17.22 12.73
CA ALA A 96 3.35 16.05 12.97
C ALA A 96 2.62 15.09 13.93
N PHE A 97 1.80 14.21 13.35
CA PHE A 97 0.95 13.30 14.11
C PHE A 97 1.72 12.07 14.60
N ALA A 98 1.89 11.95 15.93
CA ALA A 98 2.56 10.80 16.53
C ALA A 98 1.70 9.52 16.43
N HIS A 99 2.25 8.43 15.90
CA HIS A 99 1.59 7.12 15.78
C HIS A 99 2.21 6.01 16.64
N ASN A 100 3.37 6.27 17.27
CA ASN A 100 4.06 5.41 18.26
C ASN A 100 4.14 3.90 17.94
N THR A 101 4.07 3.53 16.65
CA THR A 101 3.97 2.14 16.19
C THR A 101 5.09 1.86 15.21
N PRO A 102 6.22 1.26 15.65
CA PRO A 102 7.37 1.00 14.77
C PRO A 102 7.05 0.11 13.56
N ALA A 103 6.04 -0.77 13.69
CA ALA A 103 5.59 -1.64 12.61
C ALA A 103 5.06 -0.88 11.39
N ILE A 104 4.50 0.33 11.58
CA ILE A 104 4.04 1.19 10.49
C ILE A 104 5.24 1.63 9.65
N ALA A 105 6.26 2.17 10.29
CA ALA A 105 7.46 2.63 9.60
C ALA A 105 8.15 1.48 8.86
N ASN A 106 8.21 0.29 9.45
CA ASN A 106 8.76 -0.90 8.79
C ASN A 106 7.97 -1.33 7.53
N ALA A 107 6.64 -1.29 7.59
CA ALA A 107 5.78 -1.61 6.45
C ALA A 107 5.90 -0.56 5.33
N LEU A 108 5.91 0.72 5.69
CA LEU A 108 6.04 1.80 4.73
C LEU A 108 7.45 1.91 4.13
N LYS A 109 8.50 1.57 4.89
CA LYS A 109 9.91 1.64 4.42
C LYS A 109 10.16 0.82 3.16
N SER A 110 9.53 -0.35 3.05
CA SER A 110 9.63 -1.18 1.86
C SER A 110 8.98 -0.57 0.60
N ILE A 111 7.99 0.32 0.78
CA ILE A 111 7.15 0.83 -0.31
C ILE A 111 7.52 2.28 -0.66
N MET A 112 7.85 3.08 0.34
CA MET A 112 8.16 4.51 0.22
C MET A 112 9.66 4.76 0.48
N ALA A 113 10.52 3.79 0.12
CA ALA A 113 11.95 3.91 0.35
C ALA A 113 12.50 5.23 -0.24
N PRO A 114 13.45 5.91 0.43
CA PRO A 114 13.89 7.28 0.11
C PRO A 114 14.81 7.35 -1.12
N LYS A 115 14.54 6.57 -2.18
CA LYS A 115 15.37 6.56 -3.39
C LYS A 115 15.29 7.86 -4.19
N LEU A 116 14.23 8.64 -3.96
CA LEU A 116 14.03 10.02 -4.41
C LEU A 116 13.26 10.69 -3.26
N GLY A 117 13.48 11.98 -2.98
CA GLY A 117 12.74 12.69 -1.94
C GLY A 117 11.24 12.75 -2.24
N PHE A 118 10.51 11.66 -1.97
CA PHE A 118 9.08 11.49 -2.22
C PHE A 118 8.30 12.42 -1.31
N GLN A 119 8.24 13.70 -1.69
CA GLN A 119 7.11 14.54 -1.42
C GLN A 119 6.00 14.07 -2.35
N ILE A 120 5.01 13.39 -1.78
CA ILE A 120 3.85 12.97 -2.54
C ILE A 120 2.80 14.06 -2.37
N ASP A 121 2.53 14.74 -3.46
CA ASP A 121 1.58 15.85 -3.53
C ASP A 121 0.28 15.37 -4.18
N PHE A 122 -0.81 15.43 -3.42
CA PHE A 122 -2.15 15.11 -3.90
C PHE A 122 -3.06 16.32 -3.79
N LEU A 123 -3.82 16.61 -4.84
CA LEU A 123 -4.91 17.58 -4.72
C LEU A 123 -6.02 16.98 -3.86
N VAL A 124 -6.39 17.69 -2.80
CA VAL A 124 -7.43 17.30 -1.86
C VAL A 124 -8.48 18.38 -1.75
N LYS A 125 -9.72 17.94 -1.51
CA LYS A 125 -10.83 18.84 -1.17
C LYS A 125 -10.77 19.19 0.31
N ILE A 126 -10.99 20.46 0.61
CA ILE A 126 -11.10 21.01 1.94
C ILE A 126 -12.54 21.47 2.10
N GLU A 127 -13.27 20.79 2.96
CA GLU A 127 -14.68 21.06 3.25
C GLU A 127 -14.78 21.84 4.56
N ASN A 128 -15.63 22.87 4.61
CA ASN A 128 -15.98 23.54 5.86
C ASN A 128 -17.48 23.83 5.84
N GLN A 129 -18.14 23.62 6.98
CA GLN A 129 -19.58 23.87 7.14
C GLN A 129 -19.98 25.34 6.92
N GLN A 130 -19.02 26.27 6.98
CA GLN A 130 -19.22 27.72 6.83
C GLN A 130 -18.96 28.25 5.42
N LEU A 131 -18.69 27.38 4.43
CA LEU A 131 -18.43 27.85 3.06
C LEU A 131 -19.69 28.43 2.41
N ALA A 132 -19.51 29.50 1.64
CA ALA A 132 -20.58 30.13 0.87
C ALA A 132 -21.17 29.13 -0.14
N ALA A 133 -22.48 29.22 -0.39
CA ALA A 133 -23.23 28.31 -1.27
C ALA A 133 -22.59 28.12 -2.67
N ASN A 134 -21.83 29.10 -3.15
CA ASN A 134 -21.24 29.12 -4.48
C ASN A 134 -19.81 28.54 -4.56
N LYS A 135 -19.17 28.21 -3.42
CA LYS A 135 -17.85 27.55 -3.38
C LYS A 135 -17.88 26.46 -2.30
N PRO A 136 -18.49 25.29 -2.57
CA PRO A 136 -18.78 24.27 -1.55
C PRO A 136 -17.54 23.59 -0.98
N PHE A 137 -16.38 23.73 -1.62
CA PHE A 137 -15.09 23.26 -1.12
C PHE A 137 -13.96 24.15 -1.61
N ARG A 138 -12.83 24.11 -0.91
CA ARG A 138 -11.54 24.63 -1.38
C ARG A 138 -10.64 23.46 -1.80
N VAL A 139 -9.58 23.76 -2.54
CA VAL A 139 -8.61 22.76 -2.97
C VAL A 139 -7.25 23.09 -2.37
N GLY A 140 -6.56 22.08 -1.86
CA GLY A 140 -5.18 22.18 -1.38
C GLY A 140 -4.34 21.02 -1.91
N SER A 141 -3.02 21.18 -1.86
CA SER A 141 -2.07 20.10 -2.09
C SER A 141 -1.69 19.46 -0.76
N LEU A 142 -2.02 18.19 -0.58
CA LEU A 142 -1.60 17.39 0.56
C LEU A 142 -0.24 16.79 0.27
N ASN A 143 0.75 17.23 1.05
CA ASN A 143 2.07 16.65 1.13
C ASN A 143 2.13 15.67 2.31
N PHE A 144 2.49 14.42 2.03
CA PHE A 144 2.61 13.38 3.05
C PHE A 144 4.04 12.82 3.11
N THR A 145 4.62 12.84 4.31
CA THR A 145 5.85 12.12 4.64
C THR A 145 5.67 11.40 5.98
N TYR A 146 6.53 10.43 6.25
CA TYR A 146 6.53 9.72 7.53
C TYR A 146 7.96 9.50 8.02
N ASN A 147 8.09 9.31 9.33
CA ASN A 147 9.30 8.79 9.96
C ASN A 147 8.91 7.67 10.94
N THR A 148 9.84 7.27 11.80
CA THR A 148 9.61 6.16 12.75
C THR A 148 8.43 6.42 13.69
N ASN A 149 8.16 7.68 14.03
CA ASN A 149 7.23 8.04 15.10
C ASN A 149 6.05 8.89 14.62
N ASN A 150 6.20 9.63 13.52
CA ASN A 150 5.27 10.65 13.08
C ASN A 150 4.85 10.49 11.62
N PHE A 151 3.58 10.79 11.35
CA PHE A 151 3.12 11.23 10.04
C PHE A 151 3.23 12.74 9.96
N ASN A 152 4.01 13.25 9.01
CA ASN A 152 4.09 14.68 8.76
C ASN A 152 3.23 15.00 7.55
N ILE A 153 2.21 15.81 7.77
CA ILE A 153 1.26 16.24 6.75
C ILE A 153 1.33 17.75 6.64
N LYS A 154 1.45 18.24 5.41
CA LYS A 154 1.37 19.66 5.08
C LYS A 154 0.33 19.87 3.99
N ILE A 155 -0.50 20.90 4.13
CA ILE A 155 -1.49 21.31 3.14
C ILE A 155 -1.07 22.66 2.57
N ASP A 156 -0.69 22.69 1.29
CA ASP A 156 -0.39 23.93 0.59
C ASP A 156 -1.63 24.39 -0.19
N SER A 157 -2.14 25.58 0.12
CA SER A 157 -3.28 26.16 -0.58
C SER A 157 -2.90 26.56 -2.00
N GLN A 158 -3.71 26.25 -3.00
CA GLN A 158 -3.43 26.69 -4.37
C GLN A 158 -3.70 28.19 -4.60
N ASP A 159 -4.69 28.77 -3.91
CA ASP A 159 -5.18 30.13 -4.19
C ASP A 159 -4.89 31.15 -3.06
N GLY A 160 -3.94 30.86 -2.17
CA GLY A 160 -3.70 31.66 -0.95
C GLY A 160 -4.82 31.56 0.10
N ASP A 161 -5.81 30.69 -0.15
CA ASP A 161 -6.89 30.34 0.78
C ASP A 161 -6.30 29.67 2.04
N LYS A 162 -6.48 30.30 3.20
CA LYS A 162 -5.99 29.74 4.47
C LYS A 162 -6.84 28.55 4.92
N LEU A 163 -6.27 27.70 5.77
CA LEU A 163 -7.05 26.72 6.52
C LEU A 163 -7.70 27.39 7.73
N PHE A 164 -8.94 27.04 8.01
CA PHE A 164 -9.73 27.60 9.09
C PHE A 164 -10.13 26.51 10.10
N ASN A 165 -10.40 26.92 11.33
CA ASN A 165 -11.04 26.03 12.31
C ASN A 165 -12.33 25.44 11.72
N GLY A 166 -12.49 24.13 11.86
CA GLY A 166 -13.63 23.36 11.37
C GLY A 166 -13.42 22.79 9.97
N ASP A 167 -12.34 23.13 9.28
CA ASP A 167 -12.00 22.50 8.00
C ASP A 167 -11.80 20.99 8.17
N GLN A 168 -12.31 20.23 7.22
CA GLN A 168 -12.16 18.79 7.12
C GLN A 168 -11.58 18.42 5.77
N ILE A 169 -10.64 17.49 5.80
CA ILE A 169 -9.99 16.95 4.61
C ILE A 169 -10.10 15.44 4.68
N PHE A 170 -10.73 14.84 3.67
CA PHE A 170 -10.74 13.41 3.47
C PHE A 170 -9.95 13.08 2.20
N ALA A 171 -8.95 12.21 2.35
CA ALA A 171 -8.11 11.79 1.24
C ALA A 171 -7.89 10.27 1.31
N SER A 172 -7.99 9.61 0.15
CA SER A 172 -7.64 8.20 0.02
C SER A 172 -6.85 8.01 -1.27
N PHE A 173 -5.64 7.46 -1.17
CA PHE A 173 -4.73 7.28 -2.29
C PHE A 173 -3.93 6.00 -2.14
N THR A 174 -3.45 5.48 -3.26
CA THR A 174 -2.64 4.26 -3.30
C THR A 174 -1.24 4.59 -3.78
N LEU A 175 -0.24 4.09 -3.06
CA LEU A 175 1.17 4.20 -3.45
C LEU A 175 1.64 2.83 -3.92
N HIS A 176 2.11 2.79 -5.17
CA HIS A 176 2.73 1.62 -5.76
C HIS A 176 4.21 1.92 -6.02
N CYS A 177 5.11 1.13 -5.45
CA CYS A 177 6.53 1.23 -5.76
C CYS A 177 7.10 -0.18 -5.92
N PRO A 178 6.95 -0.79 -7.11
CA PRO A 178 7.52 -2.11 -7.35
C PRO A 178 9.04 -2.03 -7.19
N ALA A 179 9.60 -3.00 -6.44
CA ALA A 179 11.00 -2.96 -6.04
C ALA A 179 12.00 -2.94 -7.22
N ARG A 180 11.60 -3.37 -8.44
CA ARG A 180 12.38 -3.36 -9.69
C ARG A 180 11.45 -3.45 -10.91
N PHE A 181 11.79 -2.74 -11.99
CA PHE A 181 11.67 -3.27 -13.35
C PHE A 181 13.04 -3.81 -13.75
#